data_AF-A0A530JT87-F1
#
_entry.id   AF-A0A530JT87-F1
#
_cell.length_a   1.000
_cell.length_b   1.000
_cell.length_c   1.000
_cell.angle_alpha   90.00
_cell.angle_beta   90.00
_cell.angle_gamma   90.00
#
_symmetry.space_group_name_H-M   'P 1'
#
loop_
_entity.id
_entity.type
_entity.pdbx_description
1 polymer ?
#
loop_
_entity_poly.entity_id
_entity_poly.type
_entity_poly.pdbx_seq_one_letter_code
_entity_poly.pdbx_strand_id
1 'polypeptide(L)' 'YPVKVEGRYVMDPSPTPKFDNPKMHRSPALQLFGAGREKRIYAVPPFTDVVSLDFEDHPFEVQTFDQPCALC' A
#
# COMPACT_ATOMS: atom_id res chain seq x y z
N TYR A 1 -5.42 -2.84 -0.05
CA TYR A 1 -6.28 -1.83 0.61
C TYR A 1 -6.07 -0.50 -0.11
N PRO A 2 -7.12 0.19 -0.59
CA PRO A 2 -6.96 1.35 -1.48
C PRO A 2 -6.06 2.45 -0.90
N VAL A 3 -5.20 3.02 -1.75
CA VAL A 3 -4.29 4.12 -1.39
C VAL A 3 -4.48 5.31 -2.31
N LYS A 4 -4.28 6.52 -1.80
CA LYS A 4 -4.15 7.75 -2.57
C LYS A 4 -2.66 7.99 -2.86
N VAL A 5 -2.31 8.04 -4.14
CA VAL A 5 -0.94 8.28 -4.64
C VAL A 5 -0.81 9.71 -5.11
N GLU A 6 0.23 10.39 -4.63
CA GLU A 6 0.59 11.78 -4.96
C GLU A 6 -0.60 12.75 -4.86
N GLY A 7 -1.42 12.56 -3.82
CA GLY A 7 -2.63 13.37 -3.56
C GLY A 7 -3.71 13.30 -4.64
N ARG A 8 -3.57 12.48 -5.68
CA ARG A 8 -4.40 12.56 -6.89
C ARG A 8 -5.11 11.25 -7.24
N TYR A 9 -4.37 10.17 -7.44
CA TYR A 9 -4.96 8.92 -7.94
C TYR A 9 -5.27 7.96 -6.80
N VAL A 10 -6.46 7.39 -6.80
CA VAL A 10 -6.76 6.21 -5.98
C VAL A 10 -6.21 4.99 -6.73
N MET A 11 -5.41 4.19 -6.05
CA MET A 11 -4.71 3.03 -6.60
C MET A 11 -4.99 1.79 -5.75
N ASP A 12 -5.11 0.65 -6.43
CA ASP A 12 -5.06 -0.68 -5.81
C ASP A 12 -3.58 -1.11 -5.66
N PRO A 13 -3.06 -1.34 -4.43
CA PRO A 13 -1.66 -1.74 -4.23
C PRO A 13 -1.41 -3.25 -4.44
N SER A 14 -2.24 -3.93 -5.24
CA SER A 14 -2.28 -5.39 -5.41
C SER A 14 -2.84 -6.12 -4.16
N PRO A 15 -2.95 -7.46 -4.14
CA PRO A 15 -3.54 -8.19 -3.01
C PRO A 15 -2.60 -8.27 -1.79
N THR A 16 -1.76 -7.26 -1.58
CA THR A 16 -0.95 -7.13 -0.36
C THR A 16 -1.84 -6.87 0.85
N PRO A 17 -1.49 -7.42 2.03
CA PRO A 17 -2.20 -7.13 3.25
C PRO A 17 -2.07 -5.64 3.59
N LYS A 18 -3.09 -5.04 4.25
CA LYS A 18 -3.01 -3.64 4.69
C LYS A 18 -1.78 -3.35 5.57
N PHE A 19 -1.27 -4.36 6.29
CA PHE A 19 0.01 -4.31 7.01
C PHE A 19 1.17 -3.76 6.16
N ASP A 20 1.18 -4.04 4.85
CA ASP A 20 2.27 -3.63 3.96
C ASP A 20 2.09 -2.22 3.36
N ASN A 21 0.88 -1.64 3.40
CA ASN A 21 0.62 -0.32 2.79
C ASN A 21 1.58 0.78 3.28
N PRO A 22 1.89 0.92 4.60
CA PRO A 22 2.82 1.96 5.07
C PRO A 22 4.22 1.85 4.47
N LYS A 23 4.65 0.65 4.04
CA LYS A 23 5.98 0.43 3.44
C LYS A 23 6.10 1.05 2.05
N MET A 24 4.98 1.38 1.40
CA MET A 24 4.96 2.02 0.09
C MET A 24 5.21 3.54 0.18
N HIS A 25 4.85 4.16 1.31
CA HIS A 25 4.98 5.60 1.51
C HIS A 25 6.45 6.02 1.51
N ARG A 26 6.81 6.91 0.59
CA ARG A 26 8.18 7.43 0.42
C ARG A 26 9.26 6.35 0.30
N SER A 27 8.90 5.16 -0.21
CA SER A 27 9.85 4.08 -0.45
C SER A 27 10.96 4.53 -1.44
N PRO A 28 12.24 4.20 -1.21
CA PRO A 28 13.32 4.52 -2.15
C PRO A 28 13.30 3.64 -3.39
N ALA A 29 12.55 2.53 -3.38
CA ALA A 29 12.46 1.62 -4.51
C ALA A 29 11.40 2.07 -5.51
N LEU A 30 11.66 1.82 -6.80
CA LEU A 30 10.64 1.91 -7.85
C LEU A 30 9.66 0.73 -7.70
N GLN A 31 8.36 1.03 -7.65
CA GLN A 31 7.32 0.00 -7.55
C GLN A 31 6.54 -0.05 -8.87
N LEU A 32 6.48 -1.23 -9.48
CA LEU A 32 5.77 -1.49 -10.73
C LEU A 32 4.68 -2.53 -10.49
N PHE A 33 3.49 -2.27 -11.01
CA PHE A 33 2.33 -3.13 -10.86
C PHE A 33 1.76 -3.48 -12.24
N GLY A 34 1.55 -4.77 -12.48
CA GLY A 34 1.01 -5.29 -13.74
C GLY A 34 -0.22 -6.15 -13.50
N ALA A 35 -1.31 -5.85 -14.20
CA ALA A 35 -2.51 -6.67 -14.24
C ALA A 35 -2.70 -7.23 -15.65
N GLY A 36 -2.08 -8.39 -15.92
CA GLY A 36 -1.99 -8.96 -17.27
C GLY A 36 -3.34 -9.27 -17.91
N ARG A 37 -4.25 -9.92 -17.18
CA ARG A 37 -5.62 -10.22 -17.66
C ARG A 37 -6.42 -8.95 -17.98
N GLU A 38 -6.23 -7.91 -17.15
CA GLU A 38 -6.93 -6.62 -17.30
C GLU A 38 -6.21 -5.65 -18.26
N LYS A 39 -5.04 -6.04 -18.78
CA LYS A 39 -4.19 -5.23 -19.68
C LYS A 39 -3.86 -3.84 -19.11
N ARG A 40 -3.47 -3.78 -17.84
CA ARG A 40 -3.09 -2.52 -17.16
C ARG A 40 -1.69 -2.60 -16.55
N ILE A 41 -0.98 -1.48 -16.60
CA ILE A 41 0.32 -1.27 -15.94
C ILE A 41 0.25 0.08 -15.21
N TYR A 42 0.75 0.13 -13.99
CA TYR A 42 0.89 1.35 -13.19
C TYR A 42 2.16 1.30 -12.33
N ALA A 43 2.61 2.46 -11.87
CA ALA A 43 3.87 2.60 -11.15
C ALA A 43 3.76 3.62 -10.03
N VAL A 44 4.55 3.42 -8.98
CA VAL A 44 4.81 4.40 -7.93
C VAL A 44 6.32 4.69 -7.95
N PRO A 45 6.75 5.90 -8.37
CA PRO A 45 8.15 6.30 -8.34
C PRO A 45 8.73 6.31 -6.91
N PRO A 46 10.06 6.27 -6.77
CA PRO A 46 10.71 6.48 -5.48
C PRO A 46 10.26 7.77 -4.79
N PHE A 47 10.16 7.73 -3.46
CA PHE A 47 9.83 8.87 -2.60
C PHE A 47 8.47 9.53 -2.85
N THR A 48 7.56 8.82 -3.53
CA THR A 48 6.17 9.28 -3.78
C THR A 48 5.33 9.19 -2.51
N ASP A 49 4.42 10.15 -2.34
CA ASP A 49 3.45 10.09 -1.24
C ASP A 49 2.38 9.05 -1.54
N VAL A 50 2.29 8.04 -0.67
CA VAL A 50 1.25 7.00 -0.70
C VAL A 50 0.56 6.97 0.65
N VAL A 51 -0.76 7.17 0.68
CA VAL A 51 -1.54 7.23 1.92
C VAL A 51 -2.75 6.31 1.80
N SER A 52 -2.93 5.39 2.74
CA SER A 52 -4.15 4.56 2.83
C SER A 52 -5.39 5.42 3.03
N LEU A 53 -6.50 5.08 2.38
CA LEU A 53 -7.76 5.78 2.62
C LEU A 53 -8.31 5.45 4.01
N ASP A 54 -8.58 6.47 4.83
CA ASP A 54 -9.22 6.34 6.13
C ASP A 54 -10.16 7.53 6.40
N PHE A 55 -10.74 7.57 7.59
CA PHE A 55 -11.58 8.67 8.07
C PHE A 55 -11.04 9.20 9.40
N GLU A 56 -11.33 10.47 9.72
CA GLU A 56 -10.85 11.09 10.97
C GLU A 56 -11.36 10.35 12.22
N ASP A 57 -12.56 9.78 12.16
CA ASP A 57 -13.17 9.00 13.24
C ASP A 57 -12.84 7.48 13.16
N HIS A 58 -12.24 7.04 12.06
CA HIS A 58 -11.83 5.64 11.82
C HIS A 58 -10.46 5.61 11.12
N PRO A 59 -9.37 5.89 11.85
CA PRO A 59 -8.03 5.98 11.28
C PRO A 59 -7.55 4.64 10.75
N PHE A 60 -6.60 4.68 9.82
CA PHE A 60 -5.98 3.47 9.29
C PHE A 60 -5.19 2.70 10.36
N GLU A 61 -5.51 1.42 10.51
CA GLU A 61 -4.80 0.51 11.42
C GLU A 61 -4.28 -0.74 10.70
N VAL A 62 -3.10 -1.22 11.09
CA VAL A 62 -2.50 -2.47 10.60
C VAL A 62 -2.89 -3.67 11.47
N GLN A 63 -2.66 -4.89 10.97
CA GLN A 63 -2.85 -6.09 11.77
C GLN A 63 -1.83 -6.17 12.92
N THR A 64 -2.29 -6.64 14.07
CA THR A 64 -1.48 -7.00 15.25
C THR A 64 -1.77 -8.44 15.64
N PHE A 65 -0.83 -9.06 16.33
CA PHE A 65 -0.93 -10.45 16.77
C PHE A 65 -0.45 -10.56 18.22
N ASP A 66 -1.17 -11.32 19.05
CA ASP A 66 -0.78 -11.58 20.44
C ASP A 66 0.42 -12.53 20.56
N GLN A 67 0.67 -13.31 19.51
CA GLN A 67 1.74 -14.30 19.46
C GLN A 67 2.84 -13.83 18.50
N PRO A 68 4.13 -13.96 18.87
CA PRO A 68 5.24 -13.71 17.97
C PRO A 68 5.36 -14.82 16.92
N CYS A 69 6.30 -14.68 15.99
CA CYS A 69 6.71 -15.78 15.13
C CYS A 69 7.23 -16.95 16.00
N ALA A 70 6.80 -18.18 15.71
CA ALA A 70 7.21 -19.36 16.46
C ALA A 70 8.67 -19.79 16.21
N LEU A 71 9.38 -19.11 15.29
CA LEU A 71 10.73 -19.48 14.83
C LEU A 71 11.79 -18.40 15.09
N CYS A 72 11.43 -17.11 15.08
CA CYS A 72 12.39 -16.00 15.22
C CYS A 72 11.82 -14.84 16.05
#